data_AF-A0A1Z1WQM6-F1
#
_entry.id   AF-A0A1Z1WQM6-F1
#
_cell.length_a   1.000
_cell.length_b   1.000
_cell.length_c   1.000
_cell.angle_alpha   90.00
_cell.angle_beta   90.00
_cell.angle_gamma   90.00
#
_symmetry.space_group_name_H-M   'P 1'
#
loop_
_entity.id
_entity.type
_entity.pdbx_description
1 polymer ?
#
loop_
_entity_poly.entity_id
_entity_poly.type
_entity_poly.pdbx_seq_one_letter_code
_entity_poly.pdbx_strand_id
1 'polypeptide(L)'
;MHIRDLPYADPGEPDTRSGPRFLLWLGRNQLGGQLKSLGWGLLHFLGIAALPYTVGLAVQAVVDRSGTRLAVAGAVILLAGIAVAAGDTMLHRTAVTNWITAAARTQQLLARRTAVLGAALTRRVAAGEVVAVSTGDVEKIGWFVEALSRFAAAALTVFAVCVGLLVYQPSLGVVVAVGIPVLALAVLPLLPARRGARTSSGRRPGTPPSWRRTRSRVCGCCAASAARSCSLSAIAVPRRRCGRRRCAARACGR
;
A
#
# COMPACT_ATOMS: atom_id res chain seq x y z
N MET A 1 0.68 13.63 -9.54
CA MET A 1 0.43 12.52 -10.47
C MET A 1 -1.04 12.18 -10.43
N HIS A 2 -1.70 12.18 -11.58
CA HIS A 2 -3.08 11.74 -11.69
C HIS A 2 -3.14 10.37 -12.35
N ILE A 3 -4.04 9.50 -11.87
CA ILE A 3 -4.28 8.16 -12.46
C ILE A 3 -4.69 8.26 -13.94
N ARG A 4 -5.21 9.42 -14.35
CA ARG A 4 -5.59 9.71 -15.75
C ARG A 4 -4.39 9.83 -16.69
N ASP A 5 -3.18 10.01 -16.17
CA ASP A 5 -1.96 10.19 -16.97
C ASP A 5 -1.34 8.84 -17.37
N LEU A 6 -1.98 7.71 -17.02
CA LEU A 6 -1.59 6.37 -17.43
C LEU A 6 -2.38 5.96 -18.69
N PRO A 7 -1.72 5.42 -19.73
CA PRO A 7 -0.31 5.02 -19.81
C PRO A 7 0.66 6.20 -19.99
N TYR A 8 1.87 6.10 -19.44
CA TYR A 8 2.89 7.12 -19.64
C TYR A 8 3.39 7.11 -21.09
N ALA A 9 3.55 8.29 -21.69
CA ALA A 9 4.11 8.44 -23.04
C ALA A 9 5.57 7.94 -23.10
N ASP A 10 6.34 8.20 -22.05
CA ASP A 10 7.63 7.57 -21.80
C ASP A 10 7.70 7.14 -20.31
N PRO A 11 7.78 5.82 -20.01
CA PRO A 11 7.94 5.34 -18.64
C PRO A 11 9.34 5.62 -18.06
N GLY A 12 10.30 6.08 -18.87
CA GLY A 12 11.68 6.37 -18.52
C GLY A 12 12.59 5.13 -18.55
N GLU A 13 13.89 5.34 -18.34
CA GLU A 13 14.88 4.26 -18.31
C GLU A 13 15.26 3.88 -16.87
N PRO A 14 14.92 2.65 -16.41
CA PRO A 14 15.23 2.22 -15.06
C PRO A 14 16.68 1.76 -14.92
N ASP A 15 17.30 2.06 -13.79
CA ASP A 15 18.56 1.42 -13.39
C ASP A 15 18.28 -0.03 -12.93
N THR A 16 18.55 -0.99 -13.81
CA THR A 16 18.33 -2.42 -13.58
C THR A 16 19.59 -3.14 -13.06
N ARG A 17 20.67 -2.43 -12.77
CA ARG A 17 21.94 -3.03 -12.27
C ARG A 17 21.77 -3.73 -10.92
N SER A 18 20.76 -3.35 -10.14
CA SER A 18 20.40 -4.02 -8.88
C SER A 18 18.95 -3.70 -8.47
N GLY A 19 18.29 -4.60 -7.75
CA GLY A 19 16.93 -4.40 -7.24
C GLY A 19 16.74 -3.11 -6.42
N PRO A 20 17.65 -2.77 -5.47
CA PRO A 20 17.54 -1.54 -4.69
C PRO A 20 17.65 -0.27 -5.55
N ARG A 21 18.52 -0.24 -6.57
CA ARG A 21 18.65 0.90 -7.47
C ARG A 21 17.39 1.12 -8.29
N PHE A 22 16.74 0.04 -8.74
CA PHE A 22 15.44 0.10 -9.38
C PHE A 22 14.37 0.75 -8.47
N LEU A 23 14.30 0.32 -7.20
CA LEU A 23 13.34 0.87 -6.23
C LEU A 23 13.62 2.35 -5.91
N LEU A 24 14.90 2.73 -5.79
CA LEU A 24 15.28 4.12 -5.59
C LEU A 24 14.90 5.00 -6.79
N TRP A 25 15.13 4.51 -8.01
CA TRP A 25 14.68 5.18 -9.23
C TRP A 25 13.15 5.32 -9.27
N LEU A 26 12.43 4.26 -8.92
CA LEU A 26 10.96 4.26 -8.89
C LEU A 26 10.41 5.26 -7.86
N GLY A 27 11.00 5.29 -6.66
CA GLY A 27 10.63 6.24 -5.61
C GLY A 27 10.92 7.69 -5.99
N ARG A 28 12.09 7.97 -6.58
CA ARG A 28 12.46 9.31 -7.07
C ARG A 28 11.51 9.85 -8.13
N ASN A 29 10.98 8.97 -8.97
CA ASN A 29 9.99 9.35 -9.99
C ASN A 29 8.59 9.61 -9.42
N GLN A 30 8.34 9.33 -8.14
CA GLN A 30 7.03 9.47 -7.48
C GLN A 30 7.08 10.31 -6.20
N LEU A 31 8.11 11.14 -6.01
CA LEU A 31 8.31 11.93 -4.78
C LEU A 31 7.09 12.77 -4.40
N GLY A 32 6.42 13.41 -5.37
CA GLY A 32 5.22 14.20 -5.08
C GLY A 32 4.06 13.38 -4.52
N GLY A 33 3.91 12.12 -4.96
CA GLY A 33 2.91 11.20 -4.40
C GLY A 33 3.31 10.71 -3.02
N GLN A 34 4.60 10.38 -2.83
CA GLN A 34 5.15 9.92 -1.55
C GLN A 34 5.07 11.00 -0.48
N LEU A 35 5.40 12.26 -0.80
CA LEU A 35 5.31 13.38 0.13
C LEU A 35 3.85 13.68 0.54
N LYS A 36 2.89 13.57 -0.39
CA LYS A 36 1.46 13.69 -0.06
C LYS A 36 1.01 12.59 0.89
N SER A 37 1.38 11.35 0.59
CA SER A 37 1.06 10.20 1.47
C SER A 37 1.71 10.36 2.84
N LEU A 38 2.96 10.83 2.88
CA LEU A 38 3.66 11.15 4.13
C LEU A 38 2.93 12.23 4.93
N GLY A 39 2.54 13.35 4.30
CA GLY A 39 1.85 14.45 4.98
C GLY A 39 0.51 14.01 5.60
N TRP A 40 -0.32 13.28 4.84
CA TRP A 40 -1.58 12.73 5.37
C TRP A 40 -1.35 11.67 6.45
N GLY A 41 -0.30 10.86 6.30
CA GLY A 41 0.11 9.89 7.30
C GLY A 41 0.55 10.56 8.61
N LEU A 42 1.32 11.64 8.54
CA LEU A 42 1.71 12.42 9.72
C LEU A 42 0.50 13.02 10.42
N LEU A 43 -0.44 13.62 9.67
CA LEU A 43 -1.68 14.15 10.24
C LEU A 43 -2.48 13.06 10.98
N HIS A 44 -2.59 11.88 10.35
CA HIS A 44 -3.29 10.74 10.94
C HIS A 44 -2.61 10.24 12.23
N PHE A 45 -1.32 9.92 12.17
CA PHE A 45 -0.60 9.33 13.31
C PHE A 45 -0.39 10.33 14.45
N LEU A 46 -0.13 11.61 14.16
CA LEU A 46 -0.06 12.66 15.20
C LEU A 46 -1.43 12.91 15.83
N GLY A 47 -2.50 12.86 15.03
CA GLY A 47 -3.87 12.95 15.54
C GLY A 47 -4.16 11.84 16.55
N ILE A 48 -3.79 10.59 16.23
CA ILE A 48 -3.92 9.46 17.15
C ILE A 48 -3.07 9.66 18.41
N ALA A 49 -1.81 10.09 18.24
CA ALA A 49 -0.88 10.30 19.35
C ALA A 49 -1.32 11.43 20.30
N ALA A 50 -2.09 12.41 19.81
CA ALA A 50 -2.61 13.51 20.62
C ALA A 50 -3.77 13.09 21.54
N LEU A 51 -4.52 12.03 21.20
CA LEU A 51 -5.68 11.57 21.97
C LEU A 51 -5.39 11.28 23.46
N PRO A 52 -4.36 10.49 23.84
CA PRO A 52 -4.09 10.23 25.26
C PRO A 52 -3.76 11.51 26.04
N TYR A 53 -3.06 12.47 25.41
CA TYR A 53 -2.73 13.75 26.03
C TYR A 53 -3.97 14.61 26.27
N THR A 54 -4.87 14.71 25.29
CA THR A 54 -6.10 15.51 25.40
C THR A 54 -7.10 14.89 26.36
N VAL A 55 -7.15 13.57 26.45
CA VAL A 55 -7.89 12.85 27.50
C VAL A 55 -7.35 13.22 28.88
N GLY A 56 -6.01 13.28 29.07
CA GLY A 56 -5.40 13.74 30.31
C GLY A 56 -5.85 15.16 30.70
N LEU A 57 -5.90 16.09 29.74
CA LEU A 57 -6.41 17.45 29.97
C LEU A 57 -7.89 17.47 30.38
N ALA A 58 -8.72 16.62 29.76
CA ALA A 58 -10.13 16.49 30.11
C ALA A 58 -10.30 15.95 31.53
N VAL A 59 -9.55 14.91 31.90
CA VAL A 59 -9.55 14.36 33.27
C VAL A 59 -9.17 15.44 34.27
N GLN A 60 -8.09 16.19 34.01
CA GLN A 60 -7.67 17.28 34.90
C GLN A 60 -8.73 18.38 35.00
N ALA A 61 -9.45 18.70 33.91
CA ALA A 61 -10.53 19.68 33.94
C ALA A 61 -11.72 19.23 34.81
N VAL A 62 -12.04 17.93 34.82
CA VAL A 62 -13.07 17.36 35.70
C VAL A 62 -12.64 17.44 37.16
N VAL A 63 -11.38 17.09 37.45
CA VAL A 63 -10.81 17.20 38.81
C VAL A 63 -10.89 18.64 39.32
N ASP A 64 -10.55 19.60 38.46
CA ASP A 64 -10.58 21.04 38.79
C ASP A 64 -12.00 21.65 38.74
N ARG A 65 -13.03 20.83 38.48
CA ARG A 65 -14.45 21.24 38.32
C ARG A 65 -14.67 22.41 37.35
N SER A 66 -13.85 22.51 36.32
CA SER A 66 -13.90 23.60 35.35
C SER A 66 -14.62 23.17 34.06
N GLY A 67 -15.88 23.61 33.92
CA GLY A 67 -16.67 23.35 32.71
C GLY A 67 -16.04 23.95 31.44
N THR A 68 -15.42 25.12 31.54
CA THR A 68 -14.75 25.78 30.40
C THR A 68 -13.56 24.97 29.90
N ARG A 69 -12.69 24.51 30.79
CA ARG A 69 -11.54 23.67 30.40
C ARG A 69 -11.98 22.33 29.85
N LEU A 70 -13.06 21.76 30.39
CA LEU A 70 -13.63 20.53 29.88
C LEU A 70 -14.18 20.72 28.46
N ALA A 71 -14.88 21.83 28.20
CA ALA A 71 -15.36 22.17 26.86
C ALA A 71 -14.21 22.35 25.86
N VAL A 72 -13.12 23.02 26.27
CA VAL A 72 -11.90 23.15 25.43
C VAL A 72 -11.27 21.79 25.15
N ALA A 73 -11.10 20.94 26.17
CA ALA A 73 -10.53 19.61 25.99
C ALA A 73 -11.40 18.75 25.05
N GLY A 74 -12.73 18.80 25.21
CA GLY A 74 -13.68 18.16 24.31
C GLY A 74 -13.59 18.66 22.87
N ALA A 75 -13.46 19.98 22.67
CA ALA A 75 -13.26 20.56 21.35
C ALA A 75 -11.95 20.11 20.70
N VAL A 76 -10.85 20.04 21.46
CA VAL A 76 -9.56 19.55 20.95
C VAL A 76 -9.64 18.06 20.61
N ILE A 77 -10.31 17.23 21.42
CA ILE A 77 -10.56 15.81 21.11
C ILE A 77 -11.35 15.66 19.81
N LEU A 78 -12.41 16.46 19.64
CA LEU A 78 -13.22 16.44 18.42
C LEU A 78 -12.39 16.82 17.19
N LEU A 79 -11.57 17.88 17.29
CA LEU A 79 -10.67 18.30 16.22
C LEU A 79 -9.62 17.22 15.89
N ALA A 80 -9.05 16.57 16.90
CA ALA A 80 -8.15 15.45 16.72
C ALA A 80 -8.84 14.27 16.01
N GLY A 81 -10.08 13.93 16.41
CA GLY A 81 -10.88 12.90 15.74
C GLY A 81 -11.14 13.20 14.26
N ILE A 82 -11.50 14.46 13.94
CA ILE A 82 -11.67 14.91 12.54
C ILE A 82 -10.35 14.80 11.77
N ALA A 83 -9.23 15.22 12.37
CA ALA A 83 -7.90 15.11 11.76
C ALA A 83 -7.49 13.65 11.51
N VAL A 84 -7.78 12.75 12.45
CA VAL A 84 -7.52 11.30 12.31
C VAL A 84 -8.34 10.71 11.16
N ALA A 85 -9.64 11.01 11.09
CA ALA A 85 -10.53 10.47 10.06
C ALA A 85 -10.19 11.02 8.66
N ALA A 86 -9.93 12.32 8.55
CA ALA A 86 -9.51 12.95 7.31
C ALA A 86 -8.13 12.43 6.88
N GLY A 87 -7.19 12.34 7.82
CA GLY A 87 -5.85 11.80 7.63
C GLY A 87 -5.88 10.37 7.12
N ASP A 88 -6.65 9.48 7.76
CA ASP A 88 -6.79 8.08 7.34
C ASP A 88 -7.34 7.97 5.92
N THR A 89 -8.45 8.68 5.64
CA THR A 89 -9.11 8.64 4.33
C THR A 89 -8.17 9.13 3.22
N MET A 90 -7.47 10.24 3.44
CA MET A 90 -6.57 10.82 2.44
C MET A 90 -5.27 10.02 2.32
N LEU A 91 -4.73 9.50 3.42
CA LEU A 91 -3.58 8.59 3.42
C LEU A 91 -3.91 7.36 2.58
N HIS A 92 -5.07 6.74 2.80
CA HIS A 92 -5.49 5.57 2.04
C HIS A 92 -5.60 5.89 0.54
N ARG A 93 -6.29 6.98 0.18
CA ARG A 93 -6.43 7.39 -1.23
C ARG A 93 -5.10 7.66 -1.92
N THR A 94 -4.20 8.38 -1.26
CA THR A 94 -2.88 8.72 -1.83
C THR A 94 -1.97 7.49 -1.91
N ALA A 95 -1.98 6.63 -0.89
CA ALA A 95 -1.21 5.39 -0.86
C ALA A 95 -1.65 4.42 -1.98
N VAL A 96 -2.96 4.23 -2.18
CA VAL A 96 -3.50 3.42 -3.28
C VAL A 96 -3.16 4.03 -4.64
N THR A 97 -3.20 5.36 -4.76
CA THR A 97 -2.80 6.04 -6.00
C THR A 97 -1.33 5.78 -6.35
N ASN A 98 -0.44 5.89 -5.36
CA ASN A 98 0.99 5.61 -5.54
C ASN A 98 1.23 4.13 -5.87
N TRP A 99 0.50 3.22 -5.21
CA TRP A 99 0.53 1.78 -5.48
C TRP A 99 0.19 1.47 -6.95
N ILE A 100 -0.95 1.95 -7.45
CA ILE A 100 -1.39 1.75 -8.84
C ILE A 100 -0.37 2.33 -9.82
N THR A 101 0.14 3.52 -9.52
CA THR A 101 1.10 4.23 -10.38
C THR A 101 2.42 3.47 -10.49
N ALA A 102 2.95 2.98 -9.38
CA ALA A 102 4.14 2.14 -9.33
C ALA A 102 3.95 0.81 -10.08
N ALA A 103 2.81 0.14 -9.86
CA ALA A 103 2.48 -1.12 -10.52
C ALA A 103 2.40 -0.96 -12.04
N ALA A 104 1.65 0.04 -12.52
CA ALA A 104 1.45 0.27 -13.93
C ALA A 104 2.72 0.74 -14.66
N ARG A 105 3.55 1.59 -14.03
CA ARG A 105 4.87 1.94 -14.58
C ARG A 105 5.75 0.69 -14.73
N THR A 106 5.78 -0.16 -13.71
CA THR A 106 6.55 -1.42 -13.77
C THR A 106 6.03 -2.35 -14.86
N GLN A 107 4.72 -2.44 -15.06
CA GLN A 107 4.11 -3.21 -16.15
C GLN A 107 4.48 -2.67 -17.53
N GLN A 108 4.50 -1.34 -17.72
CA GLN A 108 4.92 -0.72 -18.99
C GLN A 108 6.38 -1.02 -19.31
N LEU A 109 7.26 -0.95 -18.32
CA LEU A 109 8.68 -1.29 -18.48
C LEU A 109 8.87 -2.78 -18.87
N LEU A 110 8.12 -3.67 -18.20
CA LEU A 110 8.12 -5.10 -18.54
C LEU A 110 7.59 -5.33 -19.96
N ALA A 111 6.47 -4.71 -20.33
CA ALA A 111 5.88 -4.83 -21.67
C ALA A 111 6.81 -4.31 -22.77
N ARG A 112 7.50 -3.18 -22.55
CA ARG A 112 8.51 -2.66 -23.47
C ARG A 112 9.65 -3.66 -23.65
N ARG A 113 10.13 -4.25 -22.55
CA ARG A 113 11.25 -5.21 -22.61
C ARG A 113 10.85 -6.54 -23.24
N THR A 114 9.65 -7.05 -22.98
CA THR A 114 9.15 -8.29 -23.62
C THR A 114 8.94 -8.08 -25.12
N ALA A 115 8.44 -6.92 -25.55
CA ALA A 115 8.31 -6.56 -26.96
C ALA A 115 9.67 -6.53 -27.68
N VAL A 116 10.71 -5.97 -27.04
CA VAL A 116 12.07 -5.94 -27.59
C VAL A 116 12.70 -7.34 -27.67
N LEU A 117 12.44 -8.23 -26.71
CA LEU A 117 12.99 -9.59 -26.70
C LEU A 117 12.24 -10.55 -27.65
N GLY A 118 10.94 -10.34 -27.86
CA GLY A 118 10.13 -11.06 -28.84
C GLY A 118 10.27 -12.58 -28.79
N ALA A 119 10.51 -13.20 -29.96
CA ALA A 119 10.61 -14.65 -30.11
C ALA A 119 11.78 -15.31 -29.36
N ALA A 120 12.80 -14.54 -28.95
CA ALA A 120 13.89 -15.08 -28.14
C ALA A 120 13.44 -15.42 -26.72
N LEU A 121 12.46 -14.68 -26.18
CA LEU A 121 11.91 -14.92 -24.84
C LEU A 121 11.04 -16.18 -24.81
N THR A 122 10.13 -16.33 -25.78
CA THR A 122 9.21 -17.47 -25.86
C THR A 122 9.89 -18.80 -26.11
N ARG A 123 11.11 -18.80 -26.69
CA ARG A 123 11.95 -19.99 -26.82
C ARG A 123 12.67 -20.42 -25.54
N ARG A 124 12.80 -19.51 -24.55
CA ARG A 124 13.56 -19.76 -23.32
C ARG A 124 12.71 -19.85 -22.05
N VAL A 125 11.53 -19.23 -22.03
CA VAL A 125 10.67 -19.14 -20.85
C VAL A 125 9.23 -19.45 -21.24
N ALA A 126 8.56 -20.30 -20.46
CA ALA A 126 7.16 -20.64 -20.70
C ALA A 126 6.28 -19.38 -20.56
N ALA A 127 5.31 -19.18 -21.44
CA ALA A 127 4.40 -18.04 -21.37
C ALA A 127 3.69 -17.92 -20.00
N GLY A 128 3.36 -19.05 -19.37
CA GLY A 128 2.77 -19.09 -18.03
C GLY A 128 3.70 -18.63 -16.90
N GLU A 129 5.01 -18.79 -17.06
CA GLU A 129 6.02 -18.30 -16.11
C GLU A 129 6.19 -16.78 -16.25
N VAL A 130 6.21 -16.26 -17.49
CA VAL A 130 6.25 -14.81 -17.76
C VAL A 130 5.05 -14.08 -17.14
N VAL A 131 3.85 -14.65 -17.26
CA VAL A 131 2.62 -14.08 -16.66
C VAL A 131 2.65 -14.16 -15.14
N ALA A 132 3.14 -15.27 -14.57
CA ALA A 132 3.22 -15.43 -13.13
C ALA A 132 4.21 -14.44 -12.49
N VAL A 133 5.38 -14.24 -13.09
CA VAL A 133 6.40 -13.28 -12.65
C VAL A 133 5.88 -11.85 -12.81
N SER A 134 5.29 -11.53 -13.97
CA SER A 134 4.74 -10.20 -14.26
C SER A 134 3.66 -9.80 -13.25
N THR A 135 2.67 -10.67 -12.99
CA THR A 135 1.59 -10.33 -12.05
C THR A 135 2.07 -10.36 -10.60
N GLY A 136 2.81 -11.40 -10.22
CA GLY A 136 3.19 -11.62 -8.82
C GLY A 136 4.25 -10.64 -8.29
N ASP A 137 5.23 -10.25 -9.10
CA ASP A 137 6.31 -9.38 -8.62
C ASP A 137 5.96 -7.89 -8.73
N VAL A 138 5.20 -7.50 -9.75
CA VAL A 138 4.65 -6.13 -9.85
C VAL A 138 3.78 -5.81 -8.66
N GLU A 139 2.90 -6.74 -8.25
CA GLU A 139 2.02 -6.53 -7.11
C GLU A 139 2.84 -6.30 -5.83
N LYS A 140 3.84 -7.15 -5.56
CA LYS A 140 4.74 -7.00 -4.39
C LYS A 140 5.51 -5.67 -4.41
N ILE A 141 5.99 -5.22 -5.56
CA ILE A 141 6.67 -3.93 -5.71
C ILE A 141 5.70 -2.80 -5.37
N GLY A 142 4.46 -2.88 -5.84
CA GLY A 142 3.40 -1.96 -5.45
C GLY A 142 3.23 -1.94 -3.93
N TRP A 143 2.96 -3.11 -3.32
CA TRP A 143 2.75 -3.23 -1.86
C TRP A 143 3.92 -2.65 -1.07
N PHE A 144 5.15 -2.81 -1.56
CA PHE A 144 6.34 -2.22 -0.94
C PHE A 144 6.30 -0.68 -0.94
N VAL A 145 5.93 -0.04 -2.07
CA VAL A 145 5.81 1.42 -2.16
C VAL A 145 4.73 1.95 -1.20
N GLU A 146 3.62 1.22 -1.10
CA GLU A 146 2.55 1.53 -0.16
C GLU A 146 3.02 1.43 1.30
N ALA A 147 3.68 0.31 1.64
CA ALA A 147 4.20 0.05 2.98
C ALA A 147 5.25 1.08 3.39
N LEU A 148 6.16 1.47 2.48
CA LEU A 148 7.19 2.47 2.74
C LEU A 148 6.59 3.82 3.15
N SER A 149 5.49 4.23 2.52
CA SER A 149 4.83 5.51 2.78
C SER A 149 4.23 5.55 4.19
N ARG A 150 3.53 4.48 4.59
CA ARG A 150 2.96 4.35 5.95
C ARG A 150 4.06 4.22 7.00
N PHE A 151 5.09 3.42 6.70
CA PHE A 151 6.23 3.22 7.59
C PHE A 151 6.96 4.53 7.88
N ALA A 152 7.24 5.33 6.85
CA ALA A 152 7.93 6.62 7.03
C ALA A 152 7.12 7.56 7.95
N ALA A 153 5.81 7.68 7.73
CA ALA A 153 4.95 8.51 8.57
C ALA A 153 4.89 8.01 10.02
N ALA A 154 4.76 6.70 10.23
CA ALA A 154 4.76 6.11 11.57
C ALA A 154 6.11 6.32 12.26
N ALA A 155 7.23 6.08 11.58
CA ALA A 155 8.57 6.26 12.13
C ALA A 155 8.85 7.71 12.54
N LEU A 156 8.47 8.68 11.69
CA LEU A 156 8.58 10.11 11.99
C LEU A 156 7.70 10.52 13.18
N THR A 157 6.49 9.98 13.28
CA THR A 157 5.59 10.25 14.42
C THR A 157 6.17 9.69 15.71
N VAL A 158 6.62 8.44 15.71
CA VAL A 158 7.28 7.79 16.86
C VAL A 158 8.49 8.61 17.28
N PHE A 159 9.32 9.04 16.33
CA PHE A 159 10.47 9.89 16.60
C PHE A 159 10.06 11.20 17.26
N ALA A 160 9.05 11.91 16.71
CA ALA A 160 8.55 13.15 17.28
C ALA A 160 7.99 12.98 18.70
N VAL A 161 7.25 11.91 18.97
CA VAL A 161 6.73 11.58 20.31
C VAL A 161 7.87 11.28 21.29
N CYS A 162 8.87 10.49 20.87
CA CYS A 162 10.03 10.20 21.71
C CYS A 162 10.81 11.47 22.06
N VAL A 163 11.04 12.35 21.08
CA VAL A 163 11.70 13.65 21.31
C VAL A 163 10.85 14.51 22.26
N GLY A 164 9.54 14.58 22.07
CA GLY A 164 8.64 15.30 22.97
C GLY A 164 8.73 14.78 24.40
N LEU A 165 8.66 13.46 24.60
CA LEU A 165 8.79 12.86 25.92
C LEU A 165 10.17 13.10 26.54
N LEU A 166 11.25 13.05 25.76
CA LEU A 166 12.59 13.34 26.27
C LEU A 166 12.76 14.79 26.74
N VAL A 167 12.06 15.74 26.09
CA VAL A 167 12.09 17.15 26.47
C VAL A 167 11.24 17.41 27.72
N TYR A 168 10.02 16.87 27.80
CA TYR A 168 9.09 17.18 28.90
C TYR A 168 9.23 16.24 30.11
N GLN A 169 9.56 14.96 29.90
CA GLN A 169 9.66 13.95 30.96
C GLN A 169 10.76 12.92 30.64
N PRO A 170 12.05 13.25 30.88
CA PRO A 170 13.20 12.47 30.42
C PRO A 170 13.20 11.01 30.88
N SER A 171 12.74 10.74 32.11
CA SER A 171 12.67 9.39 32.68
C SER A 171 11.76 8.46 31.87
N LEU A 172 10.57 8.92 31.47
CA LEU A 172 9.68 8.16 30.59
C LEU A 172 10.18 8.16 29.14
N GLY A 173 10.75 9.27 28.68
CA GLY A 173 11.28 9.40 27.33
C GLY A 173 12.34 8.34 27.01
N VAL A 174 13.29 8.10 27.91
CA VAL A 174 14.33 7.07 27.73
C VAL A 174 13.73 5.66 27.67
N VAL A 175 12.79 5.35 28.57
CA VAL A 175 12.12 4.04 28.60
C VAL A 175 11.40 3.77 27.27
N VAL A 176 10.67 4.75 26.74
CA VAL A 176 9.95 4.61 25.47
C VAL A 176 10.92 4.55 24.28
N ALA A 177 11.95 5.40 24.26
CA ALA A 177 12.94 5.46 23.19
C ALA A 177 13.73 4.16 23.04
N VAL A 178 13.98 3.42 24.12
CA VAL A 178 14.62 2.09 24.09
C VAL A 178 13.59 0.98 23.90
N GLY A 179 12.45 1.07 24.58
CA GLY A 179 11.42 0.03 24.57
C GLY A 179 10.81 -0.20 23.19
N ILE A 180 10.56 0.87 22.42
CA ILE A 180 9.96 0.74 21.08
C ILE A 180 10.89 -0.03 20.11
N PRO A 181 12.18 0.33 19.94
CA PRO A 181 13.11 -0.44 19.12
C PRO A 181 13.28 -1.89 19.59
N VAL A 182 13.39 -2.13 20.90
CA VAL A 182 13.51 -3.49 21.44
C VAL A 182 12.29 -4.32 21.10
N LEU A 183 11.08 -3.79 21.27
CA LEU A 183 9.84 -4.47 20.89
C LEU A 183 9.81 -4.76 19.38
N ALA A 184 10.18 -3.79 18.54
CA ALA A 184 10.21 -3.98 17.09
C ALA A 184 11.20 -5.09 16.66
N LEU A 185 12.37 -5.15 17.29
CA LEU A 185 13.39 -6.17 17.01
C LEU A 185 13.01 -7.54 17.57
N ALA A 186 12.35 -7.60 18.73
CA ALA A 186 11.87 -8.84 19.33
C ALA A 186 10.81 -9.56 18.47
N VAL A 187 10.05 -8.82 17.68
CA VAL A 187 9.05 -9.38 16.75
C VAL A 187 9.69 -9.93 15.46
N LEU A 188 10.85 -9.42 15.05
CA LEU A 188 11.53 -9.82 13.82
C LEU A 188 11.81 -11.34 13.69
N PRO A 189 12.31 -12.06 14.72
CA PRO A 189 12.55 -13.51 14.63
C PRO A 189 11.27 -14.36 14.56
N LEU A 190 10.11 -13.82 15.00
CA LEU A 190 8.82 -14.50 14.88
C LEU A 190 8.29 -14.48 13.44
N LEU A 191 8.81 -13.59 12.59
CA LEU A 191 8.48 -13.60 11.17
C LEU A 191 9.15 -14.82 10.52
N PRO A 192 8.39 -15.69 9.83
CA PRO A 192 8.94 -16.89 9.21
C PRO A 192 10.11 -16.49 8.31
N ALA A 193 11.30 -16.96 8.67
CA ALA A 193 12.52 -16.66 7.97
C ALA A 193 12.38 -17.12 6.52
N ARG A 194 12.13 -16.20 5.59
CA ARG A 194 12.17 -16.48 4.14
C ARG A 194 13.60 -16.80 3.63
N ARG A 195 14.56 -16.93 4.55
CA ARG A 195 15.94 -17.33 4.30
C ARG A 195 15.99 -18.86 4.15
N GLY A 196 15.61 -19.39 2.98
CA GLY A 196 15.81 -20.82 2.71
C GLY A 196 15.14 -21.45 1.49
N ALA A 197 14.17 -20.81 0.82
CA ALA A 197 13.46 -21.45 -0.30
C ALA A 197 14.10 -21.17 -1.67
N ARG A 198 15.44 -21.27 -1.80
CA ARG A 198 16.14 -21.06 -3.08
C ARG A 198 16.65 -22.35 -3.75
N THR A 199 16.31 -23.52 -3.24
CA THR A 199 16.78 -24.80 -3.79
C THR A 199 15.72 -25.90 -3.77
N SER A 200 14.59 -25.72 -4.47
CA SER A 200 13.72 -26.84 -4.92
C SER A 200 12.61 -26.44 -5.90
N SER A 201 12.85 -25.49 -6.81
CA SER A 201 11.94 -25.21 -7.93
C SER A 201 12.19 -26.17 -9.12
N GLY A 202 12.24 -27.47 -8.85
CA GLY A 202 12.48 -28.50 -9.88
C GLY A 202 11.47 -29.65 -9.89
N ARG A 203 10.53 -29.71 -8.94
CA ARG A 203 9.56 -30.81 -8.88
C ARG A 203 8.21 -30.29 -8.40
N ARG A 204 7.34 -29.93 -9.35
CA ARG A 204 5.90 -29.86 -9.08
C ARG A 204 5.43 -31.31 -8.81
N PRO A 205 4.86 -31.64 -7.64
CA PRO A 205 4.09 -32.87 -7.54
C PRO A 205 2.93 -32.78 -8.53
N GLY A 206 2.70 -33.85 -9.29
CA GLY A 206 1.64 -33.91 -10.29
C GLY A 206 0.30 -33.47 -9.70
N THR A 207 -0.35 -32.50 -10.31
CA THR A 207 -1.69 -32.06 -9.89
C THR A 207 -2.69 -33.19 -10.11
N PRO A 208 -3.40 -33.66 -9.06
CA PRO A 208 -4.41 -34.68 -9.24
C PRO A 208 -5.56 -34.18 -10.12
N PRO A 209 -6.22 -35.07 -10.89
CA PRO A 209 -7.19 -34.70 -11.93
C PRO A 209 -8.40 -33.88 -11.43
N SER A 210 -8.70 -33.89 -10.12
CA SER A 210 -9.78 -33.12 -9.50
C SER A 210 -9.58 -31.60 -9.60
N TRP A 211 -8.33 -31.10 -9.63
CA TRP A 211 -8.02 -29.67 -9.70
C TRP A 211 -8.22 -29.06 -11.09
N ARG A 212 -8.33 -29.89 -12.13
CA ARG A 212 -8.59 -29.43 -13.50
C ARG A 212 -10.03 -28.93 -13.67
N ARG A 213 -10.97 -29.48 -12.88
CA ARG A 213 -12.39 -29.09 -12.88
C ARG A 213 -12.70 -27.86 -12.03
N THR A 214 -11.89 -27.58 -11.01
CA THR A 214 -12.06 -26.41 -10.13
C THR A 214 -11.58 -25.11 -10.79
N ARG A 215 -10.58 -25.20 -11.68
CA ARG A 215 -10.01 -24.04 -12.39
C ARG A 215 -11.02 -23.32 -13.29
N SER A 216 -11.99 -24.03 -13.87
CA SER A 216 -13.07 -23.41 -14.67
C SER A 216 -14.10 -22.67 -13.81
N ARG A 217 -14.32 -23.11 -12.56
CA ARG A 217 -15.23 -22.43 -11.61
C ARG A 217 -14.60 -21.17 -11.02
N VAL A 218 -13.29 -21.18 -10.76
CA VAL A 218 -12.56 -20.01 -10.24
C VAL A 218 -12.50 -18.86 -11.25
N CYS A 219 -12.37 -19.14 -12.56
CA CYS A 219 -12.51 -18.11 -13.60
C CYS A 219 -13.90 -17.45 -13.60
N GLY A 220 -14.97 -18.22 -13.35
CA GLY A 220 -16.32 -17.67 -13.21
C GLY A 220 -16.49 -16.79 -11.97
N CYS A 221 -15.88 -17.15 -10.85
CA CYS A 221 -15.93 -16.35 -9.61
C CYS A 221 -15.09 -15.07 -9.68
N CYS A 222 -13.91 -15.08 -10.31
CA CYS A 222 -13.10 -13.87 -10.50
C CYS A 222 -13.80 -12.86 -11.42
N ALA A 223 -14.45 -13.31 -12.50
CA ALA A 223 -15.28 -12.45 -13.35
C ALA A 223 -16.48 -11.85 -12.58
N ALA A 224 -17.08 -12.64 -11.68
CA ALA A 224 -18.21 -12.19 -10.84
C ALA A 224 -17.78 -11.28 -9.66
N SER A 225 -16.52 -11.33 -9.23
CA SER A 225 -15.96 -10.45 -8.19
C SER A 225 -15.55 -9.08 -8.77
N ALA A 226 -14.91 -9.07 -9.95
CA ALA A 226 -14.60 -7.84 -10.67
C ALA A 226 -15.87 -7.03 -11.05
N ALA A 227 -16.97 -7.71 -11.37
CA ALA A 227 -18.26 -7.07 -11.63
C ALA A 227 -18.93 -6.45 -10.38
N ARG A 228 -18.67 -7.02 -9.19
CA ARG A 228 -19.22 -6.54 -7.90
C ARG A 228 -18.44 -5.33 -7.35
N SER A 229 -17.11 -5.30 -7.53
CA SER A 229 -16.30 -4.14 -7.14
C SER A 229 -16.59 -2.89 -7.98
N CYS A 230 -16.94 -3.07 -9.27
CA CYS A 230 -17.40 -1.97 -10.12
C CYS A 230 -18.78 -1.42 -9.74
N SER A 231 -19.67 -2.24 -9.15
CA SER A 231 -21.01 -1.79 -8.76
C SER A 231 -21.03 -1.03 -7.42
N LEU A 232 -20.11 -1.34 -6.51
CA LEU A 232 -19.94 -0.60 -5.25
C LEU A 232 -19.28 0.79 -5.43
N SER A 233 -18.55 1.01 -6.53
CA SER A 233 -17.99 2.32 -6.89
C SER A 233 -18.96 3.22 -7.67
N ALA A 234 -20.18 2.75 -7.97
CA ALA A 234 -21.15 3.45 -8.81
C ALA A 234 -22.11 4.40 -8.05
N ILE A 235 -21.79 4.77 -6.80
CA ILE A 235 -22.62 5.70 -6.00
C ILE A 235 -22.40 7.18 -6.41
N ALA A 236 -21.44 7.51 -7.28
CA ALA A 236 -21.10 8.92 -7.57
C ALA A 236 -20.92 9.31 -9.06
N VAL A 237 -21.54 8.61 -10.03
CA VAL A 237 -21.50 9.04 -11.45
C VAL A 237 -22.86 8.87 -12.14
N PRO A 238 -23.38 9.89 -12.88
CA PRO A 238 -24.70 9.80 -13.50
C PRO A 238 -24.72 8.76 -14.62
N ARG A 239 -25.76 7.91 -14.61
CA ARG A 239 -26.05 6.91 -15.65
C ARG A 239 -26.24 7.59 -17.01
N ARG A 240 -25.27 7.49 -17.91
CA ARG A 240 -25.50 7.55 -19.36
C ARG A 240 -25.08 6.24 -20.01
N ARG A 241 -26.05 5.65 -20.71
CA ARG A 241 -26.09 4.39 -21.45
C ARG A 241 -24.75 3.97 -22.06
N CYS A 242 -24.29 2.76 -21.77
CA CYS A 242 -23.45 2.01 -22.69
C CYS A 242 -23.89 0.53 -22.72
N GLY A 243 -24.18 0.04 -23.93
CA GLY A 243 -24.95 -1.15 -24.25
C GLY A 243 -24.30 -2.48 -23.88
N ARG A 244 -25.08 -3.33 -23.21
CA ARG A 244 -24.71 -4.60 -22.55
C ARG A 244 -24.54 -5.81 -23.48
N ARG A 245 -24.35 -5.66 -24.80
CA ARG A 245 -24.55 -6.81 -25.74
C ARG A 245 -23.48 -7.08 -26.81
N ARG A 246 -22.30 -6.42 -26.82
CA ARG A 246 -21.31 -6.64 -27.92
C ARG A 246 -19.90 -7.10 -27.54
N CYS A 247 -19.59 -7.41 -26.28
CA CYS A 247 -18.25 -7.92 -25.91
C CYS A 247 -18.14 -9.46 -25.79
N ALA A 248 -19.25 -10.20 -25.85
CA ALA A 248 -19.25 -11.65 -25.55
C ALA A 248 -18.74 -12.56 -26.69
N ALA A 249 -18.43 -12.03 -27.88
CA ALA A 249 -18.23 -12.87 -29.08
C ALA A 249 -16.79 -12.91 -29.66
N ARG A 250 -15.77 -12.32 -29.02
CA ARG A 250 -14.39 -12.34 -29.55
C ARG A 250 -13.31 -12.97 -28.65
N ALA A 251 -13.65 -13.47 -27.47
CA ALA A 251 -12.66 -14.07 -26.55
C ALA A 251 -12.56 -15.61 -26.62
N CYS A 252 -13.34 -16.26 -27.49
CA CYS A 252 -13.22 -17.69 -27.80
C CYS A 252 -12.97 -17.85 -29.30
N GLY A 253 -11.70 -17.79 -29.71
CA GLY A 253 -11.28 -18.01 -31.08
C GLY A 253 -9.94 -18.72 -31.09
N ARG A 254 -10.03 -20.07 -31.08
CA ARG A 254 -9.03 -21.13 -31.34
C ARG A 254 -7.62 -20.94 -30.79
#